data_AF-A0A1H2BQB7-F1
#
_entry.id   AF-A0A1H2BQB7-F1
#
_cell.length_a   1.000
_cell.length_b   1.000
_cell.length_c   1.000
_cell.angle_alpha   90.00
_cell.angle_beta   90.00
_cell.angle_gamma   90.00
#
_symmetry.space_group_name_H-M   'P 1'
#
loop_
_entity.id
_entity.type
_entity.pdbx_description
1 polymer ?
#
loop_
_entity_poly.entity_id
_entity_poly.type
_entity_poly.pdbx_seq_one_letter_code
_entity_poly.pdbx_strand_id
1 'polypeptide(L)'
;MPYTKSLARKTIDIEIVKMISIIKDTLKNKSISSDTRDYVLSCCIMLGSAKMEVYFEDFFDSWIQKVNALNLTSTQLPKNLRAVYLNQLFLVNGFKKLLFENNEPNYIELISNGLSDVHFHLTDESKCLPRLSAKKIYQNKKYPSPDNLNTMFKRVGINKVFNELNKSAKLDIKNLLQSYNDFRTAIAHNGIPTGINQRDVIDKLKDLQIIVYHIDKMLFRHLIKYTTMASWTI
;
A
#
# COMPACT_ATOMS: atom_id res chain seq x y z
N MET A 1 7.06 -0.04 -22.23
CA MET A 1 6.69 -1.45 -21.92
C MET A 1 5.20 -1.52 -21.60
N PRO A 2 4.49 -2.54 -22.10
CA PRO A 2 3.07 -2.73 -21.79
C PRO A 2 2.88 -3.07 -20.31
N TYR A 3 1.74 -2.68 -19.74
CA TYR A 3 1.39 -2.95 -18.35
C TYR A 3 1.01 -4.42 -18.16
N THR A 4 1.57 -5.05 -17.12
CA THR A 4 1.22 -6.40 -16.67
C THR A 4 0.69 -6.34 -15.24
N LYS A 5 -0.44 -7.01 -14.96
CA LYS A 5 -1.02 -7.05 -13.60
C LYS A 5 -0.05 -7.70 -12.62
N SER A 6 0.10 -7.11 -11.43
CA SER A 6 0.83 -7.78 -10.35
C SER A 6 0.11 -9.03 -9.83
N LEU A 7 0.84 -9.92 -9.17
CA LEU A 7 0.28 -11.07 -8.45
C LEU A 7 -0.72 -10.61 -7.38
N ALA A 8 -0.36 -9.61 -6.57
CA ALA A 8 -1.23 -9.04 -5.55
C ALA A 8 -2.55 -8.52 -6.16
N ARG A 9 -2.48 -7.86 -7.34
CA ARG A 9 -3.67 -7.41 -8.07
C ARG A 9 -4.55 -8.57 -8.52
N LYS A 10 -3.97 -9.64 -9.04
CA LYS A 10 -4.72 -10.84 -9.46
C LYS A 10 -5.43 -11.46 -8.26
N THR A 11 -4.74 -11.58 -7.12
CA THR A 11 -5.29 -12.16 -5.89
C THR A 11 -6.51 -11.39 -5.39
N ILE A 12 -6.41 -10.07 -5.23
CA ILE A 12 -7.55 -9.28 -4.74
C ILE A 12 -8.71 -9.22 -5.74
N ASP A 13 -8.44 -9.22 -7.05
CA ASP A 13 -9.50 -9.32 -8.07
C ASP A 13 -10.31 -10.62 -7.90
N ILE A 14 -9.64 -11.74 -7.69
CA ILE A 14 -10.27 -13.05 -7.46
C ILE A 14 -11.11 -13.02 -6.17
N GLU A 15 -10.56 -12.48 -5.09
CA GLU A 15 -11.25 -12.43 -3.80
C GLU A 15 -12.51 -11.56 -3.86
N ILE A 16 -12.46 -10.41 -4.53
CA ILE A 16 -13.64 -9.55 -4.71
C ILE A 16 -14.70 -10.24 -5.57
N VAL A 17 -14.31 -10.94 -6.64
CA VAL A 17 -15.26 -11.71 -7.45
C VAL A 17 -15.94 -12.80 -6.63
N LYS A 18 -15.21 -13.51 -5.76
CA LYS A 18 -15.79 -14.49 -4.83
C LYS A 18 -16.79 -13.84 -3.89
N MET A 19 -16.47 -12.70 -3.27
CA MET A 19 -17.39 -11.97 -2.39
C MET A 19 -18.68 -11.59 -3.12
N ILE A 20 -18.57 -11.08 -4.35
CA ILE A 20 -19.74 -10.74 -5.18
C ILE A 20 -20.58 -11.98 -5.49
N SER A 21 -19.95 -13.14 -5.73
CA SER A 21 -20.69 -14.40 -5.94
C SER A 21 -21.45 -14.82 -4.67
N ILE A 22 -20.79 -14.81 -3.52
CA ILE A 22 -21.40 -15.15 -2.22
C ILE A 22 -22.64 -14.28 -1.98
N ILE A 23 -22.51 -12.96 -2.16
CA ILE A 23 -23.63 -12.03 -2.02
C ILE A 23 -24.80 -12.44 -2.93
N LYS A 24 -24.53 -12.72 -4.22
CA LYS A 24 -25.57 -13.12 -5.19
C LYS A 24 -26.25 -14.43 -4.81
N ASP A 25 -25.50 -15.41 -4.35
CA ASP A 25 -26.03 -16.74 -4.04
C ASP A 25 -26.85 -16.74 -2.74
N THR A 26 -26.38 -16.04 -1.70
CA THR A 26 -27.12 -15.84 -0.45
C THR A 26 -28.47 -15.15 -0.70
N LEU A 27 -28.51 -14.16 -1.58
CA LEU A 27 -29.72 -13.37 -1.80
C LEU A 27 -30.73 -14.00 -2.75
N LYS A 28 -30.28 -14.87 -3.67
CA LYS A 28 -31.18 -15.71 -4.47
C LYS A 28 -31.97 -16.69 -3.59
N ASN A 29 -31.39 -17.12 -2.48
CA ASN A 29 -32.03 -18.06 -1.59
C ASN A 29 -33.06 -17.37 -0.69
N LYS A 30 -34.34 -17.50 -1.07
CA LYS A 30 -35.48 -16.90 -0.34
C LYS A 30 -35.64 -17.43 1.10
N SER A 31 -35.09 -18.60 1.43
CA SER A 31 -35.20 -19.19 2.78
C SER A 31 -34.26 -18.55 3.80
N ILE A 32 -33.27 -17.78 3.36
CA ILE A 32 -32.35 -17.07 4.26
C ILE A 32 -33.04 -15.83 4.83
N SER A 33 -32.96 -15.64 6.14
CA SER A 33 -33.54 -14.48 6.84
C SER A 33 -32.89 -13.17 6.41
N SER A 34 -33.61 -12.05 6.62
CA SER A 34 -33.07 -10.71 6.34
C SER A 34 -31.79 -10.43 7.13
N ASP A 35 -31.79 -10.75 8.43
CA ASP A 35 -30.64 -10.50 9.30
C ASP A 35 -29.39 -11.23 8.81
N THR A 36 -29.53 -12.50 8.40
CA THR A 36 -28.40 -13.26 7.86
C THR A 36 -27.87 -12.66 6.56
N ARG A 37 -28.75 -12.13 5.70
CA ARG A 37 -28.34 -11.42 4.47
C ARG A 37 -27.57 -10.15 4.82
N ASP A 38 -28.03 -9.37 5.78
CA ASP A 38 -27.37 -8.13 6.21
C ASP A 38 -26.00 -8.41 6.83
N TYR A 39 -25.86 -9.51 7.59
CA TYR A 39 -24.56 -9.97 8.06
C TYR A 39 -23.61 -10.34 6.92
N VAL A 40 -24.09 -11.07 5.90
CA VAL A 40 -23.26 -11.43 4.75
C VAL A 40 -22.78 -10.19 3.99
N LEU A 41 -23.68 -9.22 3.77
CA LEU A 41 -23.34 -7.94 3.16
C LEU A 41 -22.27 -7.18 3.97
N SER A 42 -22.45 -7.10 5.28
CA SER A 42 -21.53 -6.42 6.20
C SER A 42 -20.15 -7.07 6.21
N CYS A 43 -20.12 -8.41 6.30
CA CYS A 43 -18.90 -9.20 6.28
C CYS A 43 -18.12 -9.00 4.97
N CYS A 44 -18.80 -8.90 3.83
CA CYS A 44 -18.12 -8.67 2.55
C CYS A 44 -17.41 -7.30 2.49
N ILE A 45 -18.01 -6.25 3.06
CA ILE A 45 -17.36 -4.92 3.12
C ILE A 45 -16.16 -4.93 4.06
N MET A 46 -16.30 -5.56 5.22
CA MET A 46 -15.19 -5.70 6.18
C MET A 46 -14.05 -6.53 5.59
N LEU A 47 -14.38 -7.62 4.91
CA LEU A 47 -13.41 -8.47 4.23
C LEU A 47 -12.74 -7.73 3.06
N GLY A 48 -13.49 -6.95 2.28
CA GLY A 48 -12.95 -6.10 1.22
C GLY A 48 -11.90 -5.12 1.75
N SER A 49 -12.16 -4.49 2.89
CA SER A 49 -11.19 -3.62 3.58
C SER A 49 -9.94 -4.40 4.00
N ALA A 50 -10.10 -5.57 4.60
CA ALA A 50 -8.96 -6.40 5.00
C ALA A 50 -8.13 -6.86 3.79
N LYS A 51 -8.76 -7.21 2.67
CA LYS A 51 -8.06 -7.60 1.44
C LYS A 51 -7.30 -6.44 0.79
N MET A 52 -7.77 -5.20 0.93
CA MET A 52 -7.01 -4.01 0.52
C MET A 52 -5.71 -3.86 1.31
N GLU A 53 -5.72 -4.12 2.61
CA GLU A 53 -4.52 -4.08 3.45
C GLU A 53 -3.52 -5.15 3.00
N VAL A 54 -4.00 -6.38 2.84
CA VAL A 54 -3.20 -7.52 2.36
C VAL A 54 -2.62 -7.25 0.96
N TYR A 55 -3.38 -6.61 0.07
CA TYR A 55 -2.86 -6.21 -1.25
C TYR A 55 -1.59 -5.37 -1.16
N PHE A 56 -1.55 -4.38 -0.25
CA PHE A 56 -0.36 -3.53 -0.10
C PHE A 56 0.83 -4.31 0.48
N GLU A 57 0.58 -5.18 1.45
CA GLU A 57 1.61 -6.04 2.04
C GLU A 57 2.21 -6.96 0.97
N ASP A 58 1.36 -7.76 0.32
CA ASP A 58 1.77 -8.72 -0.70
C ASP A 58 2.51 -8.03 -1.86
N PHE A 59 2.01 -6.87 -2.29
CA PHE A 59 2.63 -6.11 -3.37
C PHE A 59 4.05 -5.66 -2.99
N PHE A 60 4.20 -4.95 -1.86
CA PHE A 60 5.50 -4.39 -1.49
C PHE A 60 6.47 -5.49 -1.04
N ASP A 61 6.02 -6.52 -0.35
CA ASP A 61 6.83 -7.67 0.04
C ASP A 61 7.38 -8.38 -1.19
N SER A 62 6.52 -8.71 -2.15
CA SER A 62 6.94 -9.35 -3.41
C SER A 62 7.89 -8.46 -4.20
N TRP A 63 7.61 -7.15 -4.28
CA TRP A 63 8.45 -6.22 -5.04
C TRP A 63 9.83 -6.08 -4.41
N ILE A 64 9.92 -5.92 -3.09
CA ILE A 64 11.20 -5.83 -2.40
C ILE A 64 11.97 -7.15 -2.45
N GLN A 65 11.30 -8.31 -2.41
CA GLN A 65 11.97 -9.59 -2.63
C GLN A 65 12.65 -9.64 -4.01
N LYS A 66 11.96 -9.18 -5.07
CA LYS A 66 12.55 -9.08 -6.41
C LYS A 66 13.69 -8.06 -6.46
N VAL A 67 13.53 -6.89 -5.86
CA VAL A 67 14.59 -5.88 -5.75
C VAL A 67 15.83 -6.44 -5.06
N ASN A 68 15.67 -7.16 -3.95
CA ASN A 68 16.78 -7.78 -3.22
C ASN A 68 17.47 -8.91 -3.99
N ALA A 69 16.76 -9.56 -4.92
CA ALA A 69 17.33 -10.59 -5.79
C ALA A 69 18.10 -9.99 -6.98
N LEU A 70 17.96 -8.68 -7.22
CA LEU A 70 18.67 -7.97 -8.27
C LEU A 70 19.89 -7.27 -7.66
N ASN A 71 21.03 -7.31 -8.35
CA ASN A 71 22.24 -6.59 -7.97
C ASN A 71 22.14 -5.12 -8.36
N LEU A 72 21.13 -4.41 -7.83
CA LEU A 72 20.90 -3.01 -8.13
C LEU A 72 21.82 -2.11 -7.31
N THR A 73 22.05 -0.90 -7.83
CA THR A 73 22.75 0.19 -7.14
C THR A 73 21.75 1.23 -6.61
N SER A 74 22.24 2.17 -5.81
CA SER A 74 21.41 3.22 -5.20
C SER A 74 20.70 4.14 -6.22
N THR A 75 21.26 4.33 -7.42
CA THR A 75 20.63 5.13 -8.50
C THR A 75 19.34 4.52 -9.04
N GLN A 76 19.22 3.19 -8.92
CA GLN A 76 18.08 2.39 -9.39
C GLN A 76 16.95 2.32 -8.36
N LEU A 77 16.98 3.18 -7.33
CA LEU A 77 15.88 3.38 -6.39
C LEU A 77 15.44 4.86 -6.34
N PRO A 78 14.14 5.11 -6.13
CA PRO A 78 13.64 6.45 -5.83
C PRO A 78 14.37 7.07 -4.64
N LYS A 79 14.71 8.36 -4.71
CA LYS A 79 15.42 9.09 -3.64
C LYS A 79 14.69 8.99 -2.29
N ASN A 80 13.37 9.15 -2.30
CA ASN A 80 12.56 9.05 -1.08
C ASN A 80 12.68 7.66 -0.43
N LEU A 81 12.77 6.60 -1.23
CA LEU A 81 12.89 5.24 -0.71
C LEU A 81 14.24 5.05 -0.05
N ARG A 82 15.31 5.52 -0.70
CA ARG A 82 16.64 5.55 -0.10
C ARG A 82 16.64 6.28 1.23
N ALA A 83 16.02 7.46 1.30
CA ALA A 83 15.90 8.23 2.53
C ALA A 83 15.14 7.47 3.63
N VAL A 84 14.08 6.74 3.29
CA VAL A 84 13.34 5.91 4.26
C VAL A 84 14.21 4.79 4.85
N TYR A 85 15.05 4.15 4.03
CA TYR A 85 15.95 3.11 4.52
C TYR A 85 17.19 3.66 5.20
N LEU A 86 17.67 4.84 4.80
CA LEU A 86 18.75 5.55 5.49
C LEU A 86 18.31 6.06 6.85
N ASN A 87 17.03 6.40 7.04
CA ASN A 87 16.49 6.87 8.32
C ASN A 87 16.38 5.73 9.36
N GLN A 88 17.53 5.20 9.77
CA GLN A 88 17.68 4.14 10.74
C GLN A 88 17.42 4.66 12.16
N LEU A 89 17.01 3.75 13.05
CA LEU A 89 16.68 4.09 14.44
C LEU A 89 17.83 4.80 15.16
N PHE A 90 19.08 4.42 14.88
CA PHE A 90 20.24 5.07 15.50
C PHE A 90 20.39 6.54 15.06
N LEU A 91 20.12 6.88 13.80
CA LEU A 91 20.17 8.28 13.33
C LEU A 91 19.05 9.11 13.93
N VAL A 92 17.83 8.54 14.02
CA VAL A 92 16.69 9.22 14.65
C VAL A 92 16.95 9.45 16.14
N ASN A 93 17.45 8.44 16.84
CA ASN A 93 17.73 8.54 18.27
C ASN A 93 18.92 9.45 18.54
N GLY A 94 19.98 9.38 17.73
CA GLY A 94 21.12 10.30 17.78
C GLY A 94 20.69 11.74 17.58
N PHE A 95 19.83 12.01 16.59
CA PHE A 95 19.32 13.35 16.34
C PHE A 95 18.43 13.86 17.48
N LYS A 96 17.57 13.01 18.06
CA LYS A 96 16.80 13.38 19.26
C LYS A 96 17.74 13.74 20.42
N LYS A 97 18.74 12.91 20.70
CA LYS A 97 19.72 13.16 21.76
C LYS A 97 20.48 14.46 21.51
N LEU A 98 20.89 14.74 20.28
CA LEU A 98 21.48 16.02 19.91
C LEU A 98 20.59 17.19 20.33
N LEU A 99 19.29 17.14 20.00
CA LEU A 99 18.36 18.21 20.34
C LEU A 99 18.11 18.36 21.85
N PHE A 100 18.10 17.26 22.62
CA PHE A 100 17.83 17.29 24.05
C PHE A 100 19.06 17.58 24.92
N GLU A 101 20.21 17.02 24.55
CA GLU A 101 21.45 17.05 25.34
C GLU A 101 22.45 18.08 24.81
N ASN A 102 22.20 18.66 23.62
CA ASN A 102 23.07 19.60 22.90
C ASN A 102 24.52 19.09 22.74
N ASN A 103 24.69 17.77 22.70
CA ASN A 103 25.98 17.08 22.66
C ASN A 103 26.35 16.70 21.22
N GLU A 104 26.79 17.70 20.47
CA GLU A 104 27.23 17.55 19.07
C GLU A 104 28.39 16.55 18.88
N PRO A 105 29.45 16.55 19.72
CA PRO A 105 30.56 15.60 19.56
C PRO A 105 30.12 14.13 19.57
N ASN A 106 29.23 13.76 20.49
CA ASN A 106 28.68 12.39 20.58
C ASN A 106 27.84 12.04 19.34
N TYR A 107 27.04 12.99 18.84
CA TYR A 107 26.27 12.77 17.62
C TYR A 107 27.17 12.55 16.39
N ILE A 108 28.25 13.34 16.27
CA ILE A 108 29.25 13.19 15.20
C ILE A 108 29.93 11.82 15.29
N GLU A 109 30.36 11.40 16.49
CA GLU A 109 30.97 10.09 16.71
C GLU A 109 30.01 8.95 16.34
N LEU A 110 28.74 9.06 16.73
CA LEU A 110 27.70 8.09 16.40
C LEU A 110 27.46 7.98 14.89
N ILE A 111 27.42 9.11 14.16
CA ILE A 111 27.33 9.09 12.70
C ILE A 111 28.59 8.46 12.11
N SER A 112 29.78 8.90 12.53
CA SER A 112 31.07 8.43 12.02
C SER A 112 31.22 6.92 12.15
N ASN A 113 30.88 6.37 13.32
CA ASN A 113 30.88 4.92 13.54
C ASN A 113 29.85 4.21 12.64
N GLY A 114 28.70 4.84 12.45
CA GLY A 114 27.64 4.35 11.58
C GLY A 114 27.99 4.33 10.09
N LEU A 115 28.91 5.18 9.60
CA LEU A 115 29.26 5.26 8.16
C LEU A 115 29.77 3.94 7.58
N SER A 116 30.30 3.06 8.44
CA SER A 116 30.73 1.70 8.07
C SER A 116 29.59 0.71 7.83
N ASP A 117 28.37 1.05 8.24
CA ASP A 117 27.18 0.20 8.13
C ASP A 117 26.73 0.07 6.66
N VAL A 118 26.32 -1.15 6.29
CA VAL A 118 25.88 -1.50 4.93
C VAL A 118 24.73 -0.61 4.41
N HIS A 119 23.93 -0.01 5.30
CA HIS A 119 22.85 0.89 4.91
C HIS A 119 23.36 2.19 4.27
N PHE A 120 24.59 2.64 4.57
CA PHE A 120 25.19 3.78 3.88
C PHE A 120 25.56 3.46 2.42
N HIS A 121 25.48 2.21 1.98
CA HIS A 121 25.55 1.91 0.54
C HIS A 121 24.40 2.55 -0.23
N LEU A 122 23.31 2.96 0.43
CA LEU A 122 22.22 3.73 -0.20
C LEU A 122 22.64 5.14 -0.63
N THR A 123 23.75 5.67 -0.11
CA THR A 123 24.33 6.96 -0.53
C THR A 123 25.49 6.81 -1.52
N ASP A 124 25.96 5.59 -1.76
CA ASP A 124 27.08 5.29 -2.65
C ASP A 124 26.56 4.64 -3.94
N GLU A 125 26.86 5.24 -5.08
CA GLU A 125 26.39 4.75 -6.39
C GLU A 125 27.21 3.57 -6.91
N SER A 126 28.41 3.36 -6.37
CA SER A 126 29.31 2.27 -6.75
C SER A 126 28.98 0.95 -6.05
N LYS A 127 28.18 0.99 -4.98
CA LYS A 127 27.88 -0.17 -4.13
C LYS A 127 26.52 -0.77 -4.42
N CYS A 128 26.43 -2.09 -4.26
CA CYS A 128 25.16 -2.80 -4.28
C CYS A 128 24.28 -2.39 -3.10
N LEU A 129 22.97 -2.41 -3.32
CA LEU A 129 21.98 -2.13 -2.29
C LEU A 129 22.11 -3.10 -1.10
N PRO A 130 21.91 -2.63 0.14
CA PRO A 130 21.69 -3.52 1.27
C PRO A 130 20.36 -4.28 1.11
N ARG A 131 20.20 -5.38 1.83
CA ARG A 131 18.91 -6.08 1.89
C ARG A 131 17.83 -5.16 2.48
N LEU A 132 16.78 -4.94 1.71
CA LEU A 132 15.66 -4.09 2.07
C LEU A 132 14.52 -4.89 2.70
N SER A 133 13.68 -4.21 3.48
CA SER A 133 12.48 -4.76 4.11
C SER A 133 11.26 -3.91 3.76
N ALA A 134 10.34 -4.50 2.99
CA ALA A 134 9.09 -3.86 2.58
C ALA A 134 8.24 -3.33 3.74
N LYS A 135 8.36 -3.91 4.94
CA LYS A 135 7.71 -3.41 6.15
C LYS A 135 7.99 -1.92 6.37
N LYS A 136 9.20 -1.40 6.09
CA LYS A 136 9.49 0.04 6.22
C LYS A 136 8.61 0.93 5.31
N ILE A 137 8.03 0.38 4.24
CA ILE A 137 7.16 1.10 3.31
C ILE A 137 5.75 1.25 3.88
N TYR A 138 5.14 0.17 4.38
CA TYR A 138 3.72 0.16 4.81
C TYR A 138 3.52 0.14 6.34
N GLN A 139 4.58 0.03 7.14
CA GLN A 139 4.46 -0.03 8.61
C GLN A 139 3.65 1.14 9.15
N ASN A 140 2.69 0.80 10.02
CA ASN A 140 1.72 1.69 10.66
C ASN A 140 0.81 2.45 9.67
N LYS A 141 0.77 2.01 8.40
CA LYS A 141 0.03 2.65 7.30
C LYS A 141 -0.69 1.64 6.39
N LYS A 142 -0.94 0.43 6.91
CA LYS A 142 -1.60 -0.68 6.17
C LYS A 142 -3.06 -0.34 5.81
N TYR A 143 -3.79 0.25 6.75
CA TYR A 143 -5.18 0.68 6.53
C TYR A 143 -5.27 1.71 5.39
N PRO A 144 -6.09 1.49 4.35
CA PRO A 144 -6.10 2.30 3.13
C PRO A 144 -6.91 3.60 3.30
N SER A 145 -6.44 4.51 4.16
CA SER A 145 -6.96 5.89 4.20
C SER A 145 -6.21 6.81 3.22
N PRO A 146 -6.81 7.93 2.78
CA PRO A 146 -6.09 8.90 1.96
C PRO A 146 -4.74 9.34 2.54
N ASP A 147 -4.67 9.60 3.85
CA ASP A 147 -3.43 10.02 4.50
C ASP A 147 -2.37 8.91 4.55
N ASN A 148 -2.82 7.67 4.78
CA ASN A 148 -1.93 6.52 4.78
C ASN A 148 -1.38 6.25 3.38
N LEU A 149 -2.21 6.34 2.33
CA LEU A 149 -1.74 6.23 0.96
C LEU A 149 -0.76 7.37 0.62
N ASN A 150 -1.09 8.63 0.91
CA ASN A 150 -0.16 9.74 0.68
C ASN A 150 1.22 9.49 1.33
N THR A 151 1.24 9.02 2.57
CA THR A 151 2.47 8.71 3.29
C THR A 151 3.23 7.55 2.65
N MET A 152 2.56 6.43 2.43
CA MET A 152 3.14 5.19 1.89
C MET A 152 3.69 5.40 0.47
N PHE A 153 2.94 6.07 -0.39
CA PHE A 153 3.35 6.36 -1.77
C PHE A 153 4.48 7.39 -1.82
N LYS A 154 4.50 8.37 -0.90
CA LYS A 154 5.64 9.29 -0.75
C LYS A 154 6.92 8.55 -0.39
N ARG A 155 6.86 7.50 0.45
CA ARG A 155 8.02 6.66 0.80
C ARG A 155 8.65 6.00 -0.43
N VAL A 156 7.86 5.62 -1.43
CA VAL A 156 8.36 5.06 -2.70
C VAL A 156 8.57 6.10 -3.81
N GLY A 157 8.50 7.41 -3.49
CA GLY A 157 8.81 8.50 -4.41
C GLY A 157 7.63 9.02 -5.24
N ILE A 158 6.39 8.74 -4.84
CA ILE A 158 5.18 9.26 -5.49
C ILE A 158 4.57 10.34 -4.56
N ASN A 159 4.87 11.62 -4.83
CA ASN A 159 4.52 12.72 -3.93
C ASN A 159 3.04 13.11 -3.95
N LYS A 160 2.37 13.01 -5.10
CA LYS A 160 0.96 13.43 -5.28
C LYS A 160 0.12 12.24 -5.78
N VAL A 161 0.03 11.19 -4.96
CA VAL A 161 -0.59 9.91 -5.36
C VAL A 161 -2.00 10.09 -5.91
N PHE A 162 -2.88 10.84 -5.25
CA PHE A 162 -4.25 11.02 -5.74
C PHE A 162 -4.33 11.85 -7.03
N ASN A 163 -3.40 12.78 -7.27
CA ASN A 163 -3.37 13.49 -8.56
C ASN A 163 -3.01 12.55 -9.70
N GLU A 164 -2.03 11.66 -9.49
CA GLU A 164 -1.63 10.65 -10.47
C GLU A 164 -2.75 9.62 -10.71
N LEU A 165 -3.40 9.16 -9.64
CA LEU A 165 -4.55 8.25 -9.72
C LEU A 165 -5.73 8.90 -10.43
N ASN A 166 -6.11 10.11 -10.05
CA ASN A 166 -7.24 10.82 -10.66
C ASN A 166 -7.00 11.09 -12.15
N LYS A 167 -5.77 11.47 -12.53
CA LYS A 167 -5.38 11.64 -13.94
C LYS A 167 -5.46 10.33 -14.72
N SER A 168 -5.04 9.22 -14.12
CA SER A 168 -5.07 7.88 -14.73
C SER A 168 -6.50 7.34 -14.87
N ALA A 169 -7.36 7.62 -13.89
CA ALA A 169 -8.73 7.11 -13.82
C ALA A 169 -9.77 8.01 -14.50
N LYS A 170 -9.46 9.30 -14.68
CA LYS A 170 -10.45 10.35 -15.00
C LYS A 170 -11.63 10.33 -14.00
N LEU A 171 -11.32 10.05 -12.74
CA LEU A 171 -12.26 9.88 -11.64
C LEU A 171 -11.62 10.40 -10.36
N ASP A 172 -12.42 10.87 -9.39
CA ASP A 172 -11.91 11.21 -8.07
C ASP A 172 -11.71 9.97 -7.19
N ILE A 173 -10.55 9.34 -7.32
CA ILE A 173 -10.15 8.15 -6.57
C ILE A 173 -10.03 8.43 -5.08
N LYS A 174 -9.70 9.67 -4.68
CA LYS A 174 -9.64 10.05 -3.27
C LYS A 174 -11.03 9.96 -2.64
N ASN A 175 -12.02 10.58 -3.29
CA ASN A 175 -13.40 10.56 -2.80
C ASN A 175 -14.00 9.15 -2.88
N LEU A 176 -13.66 8.37 -3.90
CA LEU A 176 -14.09 6.97 -4.01
C LEU A 176 -13.61 6.13 -2.82
N LEU A 177 -12.32 6.26 -2.45
CA LEU A 177 -11.75 5.57 -1.31
C LEU A 177 -12.34 6.05 0.02
N GLN A 178 -12.52 7.37 0.17
CA GLN A 178 -13.14 7.93 1.37
C GLN A 178 -14.58 7.41 1.54
N SER A 179 -15.37 7.43 0.46
CA SER A 179 -16.73 6.91 0.46
C SER A 179 -16.79 5.43 0.86
N TYR A 180 -15.84 4.61 0.40
CA TYR A 180 -15.74 3.21 0.84
C TYR A 180 -15.44 3.11 2.34
N ASN A 181 -14.47 3.89 2.84
CA ASN A 181 -14.07 3.85 4.25
C ASN A 181 -15.18 4.35 5.19
N ASP A 182 -15.91 5.38 4.80
CA ASP A 182 -17.05 5.90 5.54
C ASP A 182 -18.16 4.85 5.61
N PHE A 183 -18.44 4.19 4.49
CA PHE A 183 -19.42 3.10 4.42
C PHE A 183 -19.02 1.90 5.30
N ARG A 184 -17.74 1.50 5.25
CA ARG A 184 -17.19 0.45 6.12
C ARG A 184 -17.29 0.82 7.60
N THR A 185 -17.02 2.07 7.95
CA THR A 185 -17.14 2.57 9.33
C THR A 185 -18.59 2.56 9.80
N ALA A 186 -19.52 3.02 8.97
CA ALA A 186 -20.94 2.98 9.28
C ALA A 186 -21.43 1.54 9.54
N ILE A 187 -21.01 0.59 8.70
CA ILE A 187 -21.33 -0.83 8.86
C ILE A 187 -20.76 -1.40 10.16
N ALA A 188 -19.51 -1.06 10.49
CA ALA A 188 -18.86 -1.58 11.69
C ALA A 188 -19.55 -1.12 13.00
N HIS A 189 -20.17 0.06 13.00
CA HIS A 189 -20.87 0.59 14.18
C HIS A 189 -22.36 0.25 14.22
N ASN A 190 -23.04 0.27 13.07
CA ASN A 190 -24.50 0.27 13.01
C ASN A 190 -25.09 -0.91 12.20
N GLY A 191 -24.27 -1.79 11.61
CA GLY A 191 -24.72 -2.78 10.65
C GLY A 191 -25.08 -2.15 9.29
N ILE A 192 -25.80 -2.90 8.43
CA ILE A 192 -26.22 -2.37 7.12
C ILE A 192 -27.15 -1.16 7.32
N PRO A 193 -26.81 0.03 6.80
CA PRO A 193 -27.69 1.19 6.91
C PRO A 193 -29.03 0.97 6.20
N THR A 194 -30.10 1.53 6.74
CA THR A 194 -31.43 1.44 6.13
C THR A 194 -31.43 1.99 4.70
N GLY A 195 -32.04 1.25 3.76
CA GLY A 195 -32.12 1.63 2.35
C GLY A 195 -30.93 1.21 1.50
N ILE A 196 -29.83 0.73 2.11
CA ILE A 196 -28.73 0.09 1.40
C ILE A 196 -29.15 -1.31 0.99
N ASN A 197 -28.99 -1.60 -0.30
CA ASN A 197 -29.31 -2.90 -0.85
C ASN A 197 -28.05 -3.60 -1.38
N GLN A 198 -28.24 -4.81 -1.87
CA GLN A 198 -27.20 -5.65 -2.46
C GLN A 198 -26.36 -4.94 -3.51
N ARG A 199 -27.01 -4.20 -4.41
CA ARG A 199 -26.35 -3.55 -5.53
C ARG A 199 -25.34 -2.53 -5.04
N ASP A 200 -25.71 -1.77 -4.01
CA ASP A 200 -24.85 -0.76 -3.41
C ASP A 200 -23.57 -1.40 -2.84
N VAL A 201 -23.70 -2.53 -2.14
CA VAL A 201 -22.56 -3.29 -1.59
C VAL A 201 -21.67 -3.85 -2.71
N ILE A 202 -22.28 -4.42 -3.76
CA ILE A 202 -21.53 -4.91 -4.93
C ILE A 202 -20.77 -3.76 -5.62
N ASP A 203 -21.41 -2.61 -5.76
CA ASP A 203 -20.79 -1.45 -6.40
C ASP A 203 -19.64 -0.90 -5.53
N LYS A 204 -19.76 -0.90 -4.20
CA LYS A 204 -18.63 -0.60 -3.29
C LYS A 204 -17.47 -1.59 -3.42
N LEU A 205 -17.74 -2.88 -3.61
CA LEU A 205 -16.68 -3.86 -3.86
C LEU A 205 -15.99 -3.64 -5.22
N LYS A 206 -16.75 -3.26 -6.25
CA LYS A 206 -16.17 -2.88 -7.56
C LYS A 206 -15.36 -1.59 -7.48
N ASP A 207 -15.76 -0.64 -6.64
CA ASP A 207 -14.98 0.58 -6.39
C ASP A 207 -13.56 0.22 -5.91
N LEU A 208 -13.42 -0.76 -5.01
CA LEU A 208 -12.09 -1.28 -4.61
C LEU A 208 -11.30 -1.85 -5.79
N GLN A 209 -11.95 -2.60 -6.69
CA GLN A 209 -11.29 -3.10 -7.90
C GLN A 209 -10.79 -1.97 -8.78
N ILE A 210 -11.55 -0.88 -8.93
CA ILE A 210 -11.13 0.30 -9.70
C ILE A 210 -9.92 0.97 -9.03
N ILE A 211 -9.99 1.22 -7.72
CA ILE A 211 -8.92 1.85 -6.95
C ILE A 211 -7.62 1.07 -7.12
N VAL A 212 -7.65 -0.25 -6.88
CA VAL A 212 -6.45 -1.09 -6.95
C VAL A 212 -5.93 -1.22 -8.37
N TYR A 213 -6.78 -1.18 -9.40
CA TYR A 213 -6.33 -1.22 -10.79
C TYR A 213 -5.46 -0.02 -11.12
N HIS A 214 -5.91 1.17 -10.73
CA HIS A 214 -5.16 2.40 -10.98
C HIS A 214 -3.91 2.51 -10.12
N ILE A 215 -3.95 2.02 -8.88
CA ILE A 215 -2.76 1.90 -8.03
C ILE A 215 -1.72 0.98 -8.67
N ASP A 216 -2.10 -0.22 -9.07
CA ASP A 216 -1.20 -1.21 -9.64
C ASP A 216 -0.53 -0.68 -10.91
N LYS A 217 -1.32 -0.07 -11.79
CA LYS A 217 -0.83 0.55 -13.02
C LYS A 217 0.10 1.74 -12.77
N MET A 218 -0.19 2.55 -11.75
CA MET A 218 0.69 3.66 -11.35
C MET A 218 2.01 3.14 -10.79
N LEU A 219 1.96 2.14 -9.90
CA LEU A 219 3.14 1.49 -9.33
C LEU A 219 4.00 0.87 -10.42
N PHE A 220 3.39 0.16 -11.38
CA PHE A 220 4.08 -0.36 -12.55
C PHE A 220 4.86 0.73 -13.27
N ARG A 221 4.16 1.79 -13.70
CA ARG A 221 4.77 2.90 -14.46
C ARG A 221 5.86 3.62 -13.68
N HIS A 222 5.74 3.71 -12.36
CA HIS A 222 6.70 4.42 -11.52
C HIS A 222 7.93 3.56 -11.23
N LEU A 223 7.75 2.32 -10.76
CA LEU A 223 8.84 1.50 -10.24
C LEU A 223 9.73 0.92 -11.35
N ILE A 224 9.16 0.59 -12.52
CA ILE A 224 9.94 0.05 -13.64
C ILE A 224 10.91 1.09 -14.23
N LYS A 225 10.63 2.39 -14.06
CA LYS A 225 11.56 3.47 -14.46
C LYS A 225 12.87 3.42 -13.70
N TYR A 226 12.86 2.87 -12.48
CA TYR A 226 14.02 2.78 -11.61
C TYR A 226 14.67 1.38 -11.64
N THR A 227 13.85 0.34 -11.50
CA THR A 227 14.33 -1.03 -11.16
C THR A 227 14.23 -2.04 -12.30
N THR A 228 13.76 -1.62 -13.48
CA THR A 228 13.46 -2.45 -14.68
C THR A 228 12.24 -3.38 -14.53
N MET A 229 11.93 -4.15 -15.58
CA MET A 229 10.82 -5.12 -15.58
C MET A 229 11.08 -6.33 -14.66
N ALA A 230 12.34 -6.70 -14.44
CA ALA A 230 12.71 -7.88 -13.65
C ALA A 230 12.32 -7.75 -12.17
N SER A 231 12.11 -6.52 -11.68
CA SER A 231 11.63 -6.24 -10.34
C SER A 231 10.10 -6.36 -10.21
N TRP A 232 9.36 -6.40 -11.33
CA TRP A 232 7.91 -6.41 -11.31
C TRP A 232 7.34 -7.76 -10.87
N THR A 233 6.25 -7.71 -10.09
CA THR A 233 5.69 -8.84 -9.34
C THR A 233 4.62 -9.56 -10.14
N ILE A 234 4.99 -10.36 -11.14
CA ILE A 234 4.04 -11.09 -12.02
C ILE A 234 3.49 -12.36 -11.35
#